data_AF-A6JTJ6-F1
#
_entry.id   AF-A6JTJ6-F1
#
_cell.length_a   1.000
_cell.length_b   1.000
_cell.length_c   1.000
_cell.angle_alpha   90.00
_cell.angle_beta   90.00
_cell.angle_gamma   90.00
#
_symmetry.space_group_name_H-M   'P 1'
#
loop_
_entity.id
_entity.type
_entity.pdbx_description
1 polymer ?
#
loop_
_entity_poly.entity_id
_entity_poly.type
_entity_poly.pdbx_seq_one_letter_code
_entity_poly.pdbx_strand_id
1 'polypeptide(L)'
;MQNFSHRPEVQLRALNKLLTMPEDQLGLPWPTELVEEVITIIKQHEKVLDILLSACSLLLRVLGQALAHDSEAEIPKSSLITSFLMNALQSHPNSEGLVLVTYNVLSIISSQGQISEELEEKRLFELAQKHLERFQEDRDICLGILSLLWSLLVDVDTVNKEPLENLSVSVTWVLAFHQEDMEVTEAGCAVLWLLSLMGCIKEGQFEQVVVLLLRSIQLCPGRVLLVNNALRGLASLAKVSELVAFRTVVLEEGSSGLHLVQDIYQLYKDDPEVVENICMLLAQLASYKEILPEMMSGGIKDLVQVIRGRFTSSLELISYADEILQALEAATHPSPQEDQLEPPAMLEASKVSPLQADPLLRP
;
A
#
# COMPACT_ATOMS: atom_id res chain seq x y z
N MET A 1 -7.61 33.95 -23.79
CA MET A 1 -6.22 33.52 -23.56
C MET A 1 -5.59 33.12 -24.89
N GLN A 2 -6.25 32.27 -25.69
CA GLN A 2 -6.04 31.99 -27.12
C GLN A 2 -5.36 33.07 -27.97
N ASN A 3 -5.96 34.27 -28.07
CA ASN A 3 -5.44 35.35 -28.93
C ASN A 3 -4.10 35.95 -28.45
N PHE A 4 -3.61 35.57 -27.28
CA PHE A 4 -2.40 36.08 -26.63
C PHE A 4 -1.44 34.95 -26.24
N SER A 5 -1.41 33.85 -26.99
CA SER A 5 -0.57 32.66 -26.74
C SER A 5 0.94 32.95 -26.61
N HIS A 6 1.43 34.06 -27.16
CA HIS A 6 2.82 34.48 -27.07
C HIS A 6 3.09 35.50 -25.95
N ARG A 7 2.09 35.82 -25.12
CA ARG A 7 2.18 36.84 -24.07
C ARG A 7 1.91 36.20 -22.69
N PRO A 8 2.94 35.58 -22.08
CA PRO A 8 2.81 34.88 -20.81
C PRO A 8 2.19 35.75 -19.71
N GLU A 9 2.47 37.06 -19.71
CA GLU A 9 1.96 37.99 -18.70
C GLU A 9 0.43 38.18 -18.80
N VAL A 10 -0.11 38.13 -20.02
CA VAL A 10 -1.56 38.26 -20.27
C VAL A 10 -2.27 36.97 -19.87
N GLN A 11 -1.71 35.82 -20.22
CA GLN A 11 -2.23 34.51 -19.80
C GLN A 11 -2.18 34.37 -18.27
N LEU A 12 -1.06 34.70 -17.63
CA LEU A 12 -0.92 34.66 -16.18
C LEU A 12 -1.97 35.54 -15.48
N ARG A 13 -2.18 36.78 -15.95
CA ARG A 13 -3.21 37.66 -15.39
C ARG A 13 -4.62 37.09 -15.53
N ALA A 14 -4.91 36.44 -16.66
CA ALA A 14 -6.19 35.79 -16.88
C ALA A 14 -6.39 34.57 -15.96
N LEU A 15 -5.37 33.70 -15.84
CA LEU A 15 -5.38 32.56 -14.92
C LEU A 15 -5.61 33.00 -13.47
N ASN A 16 -4.86 33.99 -12.99
CA ASN A 16 -5.01 34.53 -11.64
C ASN A 16 -6.40 35.14 -11.40
N LYS A 17 -6.98 35.78 -12.43
CA LYS A 17 -8.35 36.27 -12.33
C LYS A 17 -9.35 35.11 -12.20
N LEU A 18 -9.21 34.06 -13.00
CA LEU A 18 -10.09 32.89 -12.94
C LEU A 18 -9.98 32.16 -11.59
N LEU A 19 -8.77 32.02 -11.05
CA LEU A 19 -8.52 31.44 -9.73
C LEU A 19 -9.19 32.19 -8.58
N THR A 20 -9.32 33.51 -8.69
CA THR A 20 -9.92 34.35 -7.63
C THR A 20 -11.44 34.51 -7.78
N MET A 21 -12.02 34.09 -8.89
CA MET A 21 -13.48 34.13 -9.08
C MET A 21 -14.17 33.08 -8.19
N PRO A 22 -15.35 33.40 -7.62
CA PRO A 22 -16.15 32.43 -6.88
C PRO A 22 -16.83 31.44 -7.85
N GLU A 23 -17.22 30.27 -7.34
CA GLU A 23 -17.66 29.13 -8.17
C GLU A 23 -18.92 29.43 -8.99
N ASP A 24 -19.85 30.22 -8.44
CA ASP A 24 -21.07 30.71 -9.08
C ASP A 24 -20.77 31.59 -10.32
N GLN A 25 -19.57 32.17 -10.39
CA GLN A 25 -19.13 33.03 -11.49
C GLN A 25 -18.19 32.33 -12.47
N LEU A 26 -17.62 31.18 -12.11
CA LEU A 26 -16.76 30.41 -13.02
C LEU A 26 -17.56 29.67 -14.10
N GLY A 27 -18.85 29.39 -13.85
CA GLY A 27 -19.66 28.58 -14.76
C GLY A 27 -19.20 27.13 -14.81
N LEU A 28 -18.93 26.52 -13.66
CA LEU A 28 -18.59 25.11 -13.53
C LEU A 28 -19.84 24.22 -13.70
N PRO A 29 -19.70 22.97 -14.21
CA PRO A 29 -18.48 22.38 -14.76
C PRO A 29 -18.10 23.02 -16.11
N TRP A 30 -16.80 23.11 -16.39
CA TRP A 30 -16.32 23.66 -17.66
C TRP A 30 -16.47 22.66 -18.80
N PRO A 31 -16.82 23.14 -20.01
CA PRO A 31 -16.76 22.31 -21.21
C PRO A 31 -15.29 21.97 -21.55
N THR A 32 -15.10 20.84 -22.23
CA THR A 32 -13.80 20.26 -22.58
C THR A 32 -12.85 21.26 -23.22
N GLU A 33 -13.34 22.14 -24.10
CA GLU A 33 -12.53 23.10 -24.84
C GLU A 33 -11.86 24.14 -23.92
N LEU A 34 -12.51 24.52 -22.81
CA LEU A 34 -11.91 25.44 -21.84
C LEU A 34 -10.83 24.76 -21.01
N VAL A 35 -11.00 23.48 -20.69
CA VAL A 35 -9.99 22.68 -19.99
C VAL A 35 -8.77 22.45 -20.90
N GLU A 36 -9.00 22.11 -22.17
CA GLU A 36 -7.95 21.96 -23.19
C GLU A 36 -7.13 23.25 -23.41
N GLU A 37 -7.76 24.42 -23.28
CA GLU A 37 -7.06 25.70 -23.32
C GLU A 37 -6.06 25.83 -22.17
N VAL A 38 -6.44 25.43 -20.94
CA VAL A 38 -5.53 25.45 -19.78
C VAL A 38 -4.37 24.46 -19.99
N ILE A 39 -4.65 23.26 -20.50
CA ILE A 39 -3.63 22.26 -20.84
C ILE A 39 -2.65 22.80 -21.89
N THR A 40 -3.16 23.52 -22.90
CA THR A 40 -2.34 24.15 -23.93
C THR A 40 -1.41 25.22 -23.35
N ILE A 41 -1.88 25.99 -22.35
CA ILE A 41 -1.05 26.96 -21.63
C ILE A 41 0.09 26.26 -20.87
N ILE A 42 -0.19 25.14 -20.18
CA ILE A 42 0.84 24.33 -19.49
C ILE A 42 1.92 23.90 -20.48
N LYS A 43 1.52 23.33 -21.62
CA LYS A 43 2.43 22.92 -22.69
C LYS A 43 3.27 24.07 -23.26
N GLN A 44 2.68 25.25 -23.45
CA GLN A 44 3.39 26.41 -24.02
C GLN A 44 4.41 27.01 -23.06
N HIS A 45 4.18 26.87 -21.75
CA HIS A 45 4.92 27.57 -20.71
C HIS A 45 5.52 26.63 -19.66
N GLU A 46 5.99 25.44 -20.08
CA GLU A 46 6.61 24.40 -19.23
C GLU A 46 7.80 24.86 -18.38
N LYS A 47 8.34 26.06 -18.62
CA LYS A 47 9.49 26.63 -17.88
C LYS A 47 9.15 27.89 -17.07
N VAL A 48 7.89 28.33 -17.08
CA VAL A 48 7.45 29.55 -16.41
C VAL A 48 6.65 29.16 -15.18
N LEU A 49 7.33 29.10 -14.03
CA LEU A 49 6.78 28.61 -12.77
C LEU A 49 5.43 29.25 -12.40
N ASP A 50 5.32 30.58 -12.45
CA ASP A 50 4.09 31.29 -12.07
C ASP A 50 2.88 30.88 -12.93
N ILE A 51 3.11 30.65 -14.23
CA ILE A 51 2.07 30.19 -15.15
C ILE A 51 1.69 28.75 -14.83
N LEU A 52 2.68 27.88 -14.61
CA LEU A 52 2.43 26.48 -14.27
C LEU A 52 1.65 26.34 -12.96
N LEU A 53 2.05 27.06 -11.91
CA LEU A 53 1.32 27.10 -10.65
C LEU A 53 -0.13 27.53 -10.86
N SER A 54 -0.35 28.63 -11.59
CA SER A 54 -1.68 29.17 -11.81
C SER A 54 -2.54 28.24 -12.69
N ALA A 55 -1.96 27.66 -13.73
CA ALA A 55 -2.65 26.77 -14.65
C ALA A 55 -2.98 25.42 -14.00
N CYS A 56 -2.02 24.78 -13.31
CA CYS A 56 -2.26 23.53 -12.59
C CYS A 56 -3.25 23.73 -11.44
N SER A 57 -3.20 24.85 -10.71
CA SER A 57 -4.18 25.15 -9.65
C SER A 57 -5.59 25.34 -10.20
N LEU A 58 -5.71 26.01 -11.35
CA LEU A 58 -6.99 26.21 -12.01
C LEU A 58 -7.53 24.88 -12.53
N LEU A 59 -6.66 24.05 -13.10
CA LEU A 59 -6.99 22.71 -13.56
C LEU A 59 -7.45 21.82 -12.40
N LEU A 60 -6.72 21.81 -11.29
CA LEU A 60 -7.10 21.09 -10.06
C LEU A 60 -8.50 21.51 -9.59
N ARG A 61 -8.75 22.81 -9.52
CA ARG A 61 -10.04 23.35 -9.07
C ARG A 61 -11.17 22.93 -10.01
N VAL A 62 -10.98 23.06 -11.32
CA VAL A 62 -12.03 22.77 -12.32
C VAL A 62 -12.34 21.28 -12.35
N LEU A 63 -11.30 20.42 -12.37
CA LEU A 63 -11.49 18.96 -12.39
C LEU A 63 -12.05 18.43 -11.08
N GLY A 64 -11.53 18.90 -9.94
CA GLY A 64 -12.02 18.50 -8.62
C GLY A 64 -13.48 18.90 -8.40
N GLN A 65 -13.89 20.08 -8.88
CA GLN A 65 -15.29 20.48 -8.81
C GLN A 65 -16.18 19.68 -9.75
N ALA A 66 -15.72 19.31 -10.95
CA ALA A 66 -16.49 18.45 -11.84
C ALA A 66 -16.79 17.10 -11.16
N LEU A 67 -15.78 16.47 -10.55
CA LEU A 67 -15.93 15.21 -9.81
C LEU A 67 -16.83 15.33 -8.56
N ALA A 68 -16.81 16.48 -7.88
CA ALA A 68 -17.68 16.72 -6.73
C ALA A 68 -19.17 16.84 -7.12
N HIS A 69 -19.46 17.30 -8.34
CA HIS A 69 -20.83 17.41 -8.85
C HIS A 69 -21.31 16.11 -9.50
N ASP A 70 -20.43 15.42 -10.21
CA ASP A 70 -20.70 14.15 -10.87
C ASP A 70 -19.45 13.26 -10.78
N SER A 71 -19.54 12.17 -10.02
CA SER A 71 -18.42 11.24 -9.82
C SER A 71 -17.98 10.56 -11.12
N GLU A 72 -18.86 10.51 -12.12
CA GLU A 72 -18.62 9.90 -13.43
C GLU A 72 -18.25 10.95 -14.50
N ALA A 73 -17.96 12.20 -14.10
CA ALA A 73 -17.60 13.27 -15.03
C ALA A 73 -16.35 12.90 -15.83
N GLU A 74 -16.49 12.74 -17.15
CA GLU A 74 -15.36 12.46 -18.03
C GLU A 74 -14.41 13.66 -18.10
N ILE A 75 -13.16 13.43 -17.69
CA ILE A 75 -12.06 14.38 -17.88
C ILE A 75 -11.66 14.36 -19.36
N PRO A 76 -11.29 15.52 -19.94
CA PRO A 76 -10.77 15.57 -21.30
C PRO A 76 -9.67 14.55 -21.56
N LYS A 77 -9.89 13.69 -22.57
CA LYS A 77 -8.97 12.62 -22.97
C LYS A 77 -7.82 13.18 -23.81
N SER A 78 -7.05 14.10 -23.23
CA SER A 78 -5.82 14.58 -23.84
C SER A 78 -4.70 13.60 -23.52
N SER A 79 -4.32 12.77 -24.50
CA SER A 79 -3.30 11.73 -24.34
C SER A 79 -1.90 12.25 -23.96
N LEU A 80 -1.69 13.57 -23.87
CA LEU A 80 -0.41 14.19 -23.58
C LEU A 80 -0.39 14.99 -22.27
N ILE A 81 -1.52 15.10 -21.56
CA ILE A 81 -1.61 15.89 -20.33
C ILE A 81 -0.63 15.40 -19.26
N THR A 82 -0.54 14.08 -19.07
CA THR A 82 0.38 13.42 -18.14
C THR A 82 1.83 13.80 -18.47
N SER A 83 2.23 13.65 -19.73
CA SER A 83 3.54 14.06 -20.23
C SER A 83 3.85 15.54 -19.97
N PHE A 84 2.91 16.48 -20.19
CA PHE A 84 3.14 17.91 -19.93
C PHE A 84 3.28 18.21 -18.43
N LEU A 85 2.47 17.58 -17.58
CA LEU A 85 2.56 17.71 -16.13
C LEU A 85 3.89 17.15 -15.59
N MET A 86 4.35 16.02 -16.13
CA MET A 86 5.67 15.47 -15.80
C MET A 86 6.80 16.41 -16.23
N ASN A 87 6.72 17.02 -17.42
CA ASN A 87 7.73 18.01 -17.86
C ASN A 87 7.76 19.24 -16.95
N ALA A 88 6.60 19.69 -16.46
CA ALA A 88 6.50 20.78 -15.49
C ALA A 88 7.19 20.43 -14.16
N LEU A 89 6.93 19.22 -13.63
CA LEU A 89 7.61 18.69 -12.44
C LEU A 89 9.14 18.60 -12.63
N GLN A 90 9.59 18.15 -13.80
CA GLN A 90 11.02 18.05 -14.11
C GLN A 90 11.70 19.42 -14.28
N SER A 91 10.96 20.43 -14.76
CA SER A 91 11.49 21.80 -14.95
C SER A 91 11.62 22.56 -13.64
N HIS A 92 10.78 22.26 -12.65
CA HIS A 92 10.79 22.92 -11.34
C HIS A 92 10.74 21.91 -10.18
N PRO A 93 11.73 21.01 -10.04
CA PRO A 93 11.70 19.88 -9.10
C PRO A 93 11.83 20.28 -7.62
N ASN A 94 11.97 21.58 -7.34
CA ASN A 94 12.13 22.13 -5.99
C ASN A 94 10.91 22.96 -5.56
N SER A 95 9.92 23.14 -6.44
CA SER A 95 8.76 23.98 -6.12
C SER A 95 7.70 23.13 -5.43
N GLU A 96 7.67 23.16 -4.10
CA GLU A 96 6.69 22.46 -3.26
C GLU A 96 5.25 22.71 -3.74
N GLY A 97 4.88 23.97 -3.96
CA GLY A 97 3.56 24.33 -4.45
C GLY A 97 3.22 23.73 -5.82
N LEU A 98 4.18 23.68 -6.76
CA LEU A 98 3.95 23.08 -8.08
C LEU A 98 3.87 21.56 -7.98
N VAL A 99 4.75 20.97 -7.18
CA VAL A 99 4.80 19.53 -6.92
C VAL A 99 3.46 19.06 -6.36
N LEU A 100 2.99 19.68 -5.28
CA LEU A 100 1.72 19.37 -4.64
C LEU A 100 0.54 19.46 -5.61
N VAL A 101 0.36 20.62 -6.25
CA VAL A 101 -0.79 20.83 -7.13
C VAL A 101 -0.79 19.87 -8.32
N THR A 102 0.40 19.56 -8.85
CA THR A 102 0.54 18.67 -10.01
C THR A 102 0.25 17.23 -9.64
N TYR A 103 0.70 16.74 -8.48
CA TYR A 103 0.35 15.40 -8.00
C TYR A 103 -1.16 15.25 -7.76
N ASN A 104 -1.81 16.26 -7.22
CA ASN A 104 -3.27 16.24 -7.04
C ASN A 104 -4.02 16.21 -8.37
N VAL A 105 -3.56 16.97 -9.38
CA VAL A 105 -4.11 16.89 -10.74
C VAL A 105 -3.88 15.50 -11.36
N LEU A 106 -2.68 14.95 -11.22
CA LEU A 106 -2.34 13.63 -11.74
C LEU A 106 -3.18 12.53 -11.08
N SER A 107 -3.44 12.60 -9.77
CA SER A 107 -4.30 11.65 -9.05
C SER A 107 -5.75 11.68 -9.56
N ILE A 108 -6.28 12.88 -9.82
CA ILE A 108 -7.60 13.02 -10.45
C ILE A 108 -7.62 12.39 -11.85
N ILE A 109 -6.62 12.66 -12.68
CA ILE A 109 -6.53 12.10 -14.04
C ILE A 109 -6.38 10.58 -14.00
N SER A 110 -5.52 10.04 -13.12
CA SER A 110 -5.26 8.59 -13.04
C SER A 110 -6.47 7.82 -12.55
N SER A 111 -7.26 8.38 -11.63
CA SER A 111 -8.50 7.75 -11.15
C SER A 111 -9.55 7.50 -12.25
N GLN A 112 -9.41 8.14 -13.41
CA GLN A 112 -10.30 8.00 -14.57
C GLN A 112 -9.72 7.07 -15.65
N GLY A 113 -8.69 6.27 -15.33
CA GLY A 113 -8.05 5.33 -16.25
C GLY A 113 -7.35 6.00 -17.44
N GLN A 114 -6.96 7.27 -17.31
CA GLN A 114 -6.43 8.09 -18.41
C GLN A 114 -4.93 7.93 -18.66
N ILE A 115 -4.23 7.07 -17.91
CA ILE A 115 -2.80 6.82 -18.12
C ILE A 115 -2.69 5.57 -19.01
N SER A 116 -2.43 5.82 -20.29
CA SER A 116 -2.61 4.80 -21.34
C SER A 116 -1.30 4.10 -21.73
N GLU A 117 -0.14 4.54 -21.23
CA GLU A 117 1.17 4.03 -21.65
C GLU A 117 1.99 3.53 -20.46
N GLU A 118 2.39 2.24 -20.49
CA GLU A 118 3.26 1.60 -19.49
C GLU A 118 4.56 2.39 -19.24
N LEU A 119 5.10 3.04 -20.28
CA LEU A 119 6.28 3.89 -20.17
C LEU A 119 6.00 5.17 -19.35
N GLU A 120 4.82 5.76 -19.48
CA GLU A 120 4.43 6.92 -18.69
C GLU A 120 4.24 6.53 -17.21
N GLU A 121 3.58 5.39 -16.94
CA GLU A 121 3.45 4.84 -15.58
C GLU A 121 4.80 4.61 -14.93
N LYS A 122 5.72 3.93 -15.64
CA LYS A 122 7.08 3.70 -15.15
C LYS A 122 7.78 5.00 -14.77
N ARG A 123 7.71 6.01 -15.63
CA ARG A 123 8.33 7.31 -15.36
C ARG A 123 7.64 8.07 -14.22
N LEU A 124 6.33 7.88 -14.03
CA LEU A 124 5.60 8.44 -12.88
C LEU A 124 6.05 7.79 -11.58
N PHE A 125 6.24 6.46 -11.55
CA PHE A 125 6.76 5.77 -10.36
C PHE A 125 8.17 6.25 -10.00
N GLU A 126 9.07 6.37 -10.99
CA GLU A 126 10.43 6.91 -10.77
C GLU A 126 10.41 8.35 -10.24
N LEU A 127 9.50 9.19 -10.77
CA LEU A 127 9.34 10.58 -10.34
C LEU A 127 8.74 10.67 -8.94
N ALA A 128 7.72 9.86 -8.64
CA ALA A 128 7.10 9.75 -7.32
C ALA A 128 8.12 9.32 -6.27
N GLN A 129 8.91 8.28 -6.54
CA GLN A 129 9.99 7.84 -5.65
C GLN A 129 10.95 8.99 -5.33
N LYS A 130 11.48 9.66 -6.36
CA LYS A 130 12.42 10.78 -6.19
C LYS A 130 11.84 11.93 -5.36
N HIS A 131 10.55 12.23 -5.53
CA HIS A 131 9.89 13.28 -4.78
C HIS A 131 9.53 12.86 -3.35
N LEU A 132 9.16 11.60 -3.10
CA LEU A 132 9.00 11.08 -1.74
C LEU A 132 10.32 11.16 -0.97
N GLU A 133 11.44 10.74 -1.57
CA GLU A 133 12.77 10.84 -0.94
C GLU A 133 13.17 12.30 -0.63
N ARG A 134 12.69 13.24 -1.45
CA ARG A 134 13.05 14.65 -1.32
C ARG A 134 12.17 15.42 -0.33
N PHE A 135 10.87 15.20 -0.39
CA PHE A 135 9.85 15.94 0.34
C PHE A 135 9.24 15.06 1.45
N GLN A 136 10.04 14.14 1.97
CA GLN A 136 9.63 13.14 2.95
C GLN A 136 9.02 13.74 4.23
N GLU A 137 9.37 14.98 4.57
CA GLU A 137 8.84 15.71 5.74
C GLU A 137 7.60 16.55 5.41
N ASP A 138 7.32 16.80 4.13
CA ASP A 138 6.17 17.57 3.69
C ASP A 138 4.95 16.66 3.60
N ARG A 139 4.08 16.79 4.59
CA ARG A 139 2.86 16.01 4.76
C ARG A 139 1.94 16.08 3.54
N ASP A 140 1.70 17.25 2.99
CA ASP A 140 0.73 17.45 1.90
C ASP A 140 1.29 16.88 0.58
N ILE A 141 2.58 17.07 0.31
CA ILE A 141 3.25 16.47 -0.86
C ILE A 141 3.24 14.94 -0.75
N CYS A 142 3.58 14.39 0.42
CA CYS A 142 3.54 12.95 0.64
C CYS A 142 2.13 12.39 0.40
N LEU A 143 1.10 13.03 0.96
CA LEU A 143 -0.29 12.61 0.77
C LEU A 143 -0.72 12.68 -0.70
N GLY A 144 -0.37 13.75 -1.42
CA GLY A 144 -0.67 13.89 -2.85
C GLY A 144 0.01 12.81 -3.70
N ILE A 145 1.26 12.45 -3.38
CA ILE A 145 1.96 11.36 -4.06
C ILE A 145 1.33 10.01 -3.73
N LEU A 146 1.05 9.71 -2.46
CA LEU A 146 0.40 8.46 -2.05
C LEU A 146 -0.98 8.29 -2.71
N SER A 147 -1.74 9.39 -2.86
CA SER A 147 -3.03 9.39 -3.55
C SER A 147 -2.88 9.05 -5.04
N LEU A 148 -1.88 9.61 -5.73
CA LEU A 148 -1.56 9.21 -7.11
C LEU A 148 -1.18 7.73 -7.18
N LEU A 149 -0.32 7.27 -6.28
CA LEU A 149 0.16 5.88 -6.27
C LEU A 149 -0.97 4.89 -6.05
N TRP A 150 -1.89 5.18 -5.13
CA TRP A 150 -3.10 4.39 -4.96
C TRP A 150 -3.86 4.26 -6.29
N SER A 151 -4.19 5.37 -6.93
CA SER A 151 -4.93 5.36 -8.20
C SER A 151 -4.21 4.62 -9.32
N LEU A 152 -2.87 4.68 -9.37
CA LEU A 152 -2.07 3.96 -10.35
C LEU A 152 -2.02 2.45 -10.10
N LEU A 153 -1.99 2.02 -8.84
CA LEU A 153 -1.73 0.64 -8.46
C LEU A 153 -3.00 -0.24 -8.41
N VAL A 154 -4.21 0.34 -8.45
CA VAL A 154 -5.45 -0.45 -8.42
C VAL A 154 -5.59 -1.38 -9.63
N ASP A 155 -5.21 -0.91 -10.82
CA ASP A 155 -5.39 -1.63 -12.10
C ASP A 155 -4.08 -1.97 -12.82
N VAL A 156 -2.98 -2.04 -12.07
CA VAL A 156 -1.64 -2.17 -12.66
C VAL A 156 -1.31 -3.62 -13.07
N ASP A 157 -1.12 -3.84 -14.37
CA ASP A 157 -0.63 -5.10 -14.95
C ASP A 157 0.87 -4.99 -15.33
N THR A 158 1.72 -4.54 -14.39
CA THR A 158 3.15 -4.35 -14.71
C THR A 158 3.93 -5.67 -14.79
N VAL A 159 4.61 -5.89 -15.92
CA VAL A 159 5.57 -7.01 -16.08
C VAL A 159 6.88 -6.71 -15.34
N ASN A 160 7.30 -5.44 -15.24
CA ASN A 160 8.50 -5.03 -14.51
C ASN A 160 8.18 -4.44 -13.14
N LYS A 161 8.59 -5.13 -12.08
CA LYS A 161 8.35 -4.74 -10.68
C LYS A 161 9.44 -3.84 -10.08
N GLU A 162 10.59 -3.68 -10.73
CA GLU A 162 11.76 -2.96 -10.18
C GLU A 162 11.44 -1.52 -9.69
N PRO A 163 10.69 -0.67 -10.43
CA PRO A 163 10.34 0.67 -9.95
C PRO A 163 9.47 0.64 -8.68
N LEU A 164 8.57 -0.34 -8.59
CA LEU A 164 7.65 -0.51 -7.47
C LEU A 164 8.37 -1.05 -6.22
N GLU A 165 9.38 -1.88 -6.41
CA GLU A 165 10.24 -2.35 -5.32
C GLU A 165 11.00 -1.17 -4.69
N ASN A 166 11.54 -0.25 -5.48
CA ASN A 166 12.19 0.94 -4.94
C ASN A 166 11.19 1.88 -4.24
N LEU A 167 10.01 2.05 -4.85
CA LEU A 167 8.93 2.85 -4.30
C LEU A 167 8.48 2.32 -2.93
N SER A 168 8.47 1.00 -2.73
CA SER A 168 8.11 0.40 -1.45
C SER A 168 8.98 0.88 -0.28
N VAL A 169 10.27 1.10 -0.53
CA VAL A 169 11.20 1.61 0.49
C VAL A 169 10.83 3.04 0.87
N SER A 170 10.56 3.89 -0.12
CA SER A 170 10.17 5.29 0.12
C SER A 170 8.82 5.39 0.84
N VAL A 171 7.82 4.60 0.45
CA VAL A 171 6.49 4.58 1.09
C VAL A 171 6.60 4.10 2.54
N THR A 172 7.36 3.04 2.78
CA THR A 172 7.61 2.51 4.13
C THR A 172 8.24 3.58 5.03
N TRP A 173 9.20 4.35 4.50
CA TRP A 173 9.82 5.44 5.25
C TRP A 173 8.83 6.57 5.57
N VAL A 174 8.04 7.01 4.58
CA VAL A 174 7.05 8.08 4.74
C VAL A 174 6.02 7.70 5.79
N LEU A 175 5.55 6.44 5.77
CA LEU A 175 4.62 5.93 6.77
C LEU A 175 5.25 5.89 8.18
N ALA A 176 6.53 5.50 8.28
CA ALA A 176 7.24 5.51 9.56
C ALA A 176 7.43 6.93 10.13
N PHE A 177 7.68 7.92 9.27
CA PHE A 177 7.88 9.31 9.68
C PHE A 177 6.56 9.98 10.10
N HIS A 178 5.48 9.77 9.33
CA HIS A 178 4.17 10.38 9.55
C HIS A 178 3.19 9.47 10.28
N GLN A 179 3.66 8.57 11.14
CA GLN A 179 2.83 7.55 11.82
C GLN A 179 1.69 8.11 12.69
N GLU A 180 1.74 9.39 13.07
CA GLU A 180 0.67 10.07 13.83
C GLU A 180 -0.31 10.83 12.93
N ASP A 181 0.01 11.03 11.65
CA ASP A 181 -0.91 11.65 10.69
C ASP A 181 -1.85 10.59 10.12
N MET A 182 -3.13 10.67 10.50
CA MET A 182 -4.14 9.67 10.15
C MET A 182 -4.36 9.56 8.64
N GLU A 183 -4.27 10.67 7.89
CA GLU A 183 -4.54 10.68 6.44
C GLU A 183 -3.35 10.10 5.68
N VAL A 184 -2.12 10.49 6.04
CA VAL A 184 -0.91 9.91 5.45
C VAL A 184 -0.81 8.42 5.81
N THR A 185 -1.19 8.05 7.04
CA THR A 185 -1.15 6.66 7.48
C THR A 185 -2.16 5.78 6.72
N GLU A 186 -3.38 6.26 6.53
CA GLU A 186 -4.41 5.54 5.77
C GLU A 186 -4.02 5.37 4.30
N ALA A 187 -3.53 6.43 3.65
CA ALA A 187 -3.04 6.38 2.28
C ALA A 187 -1.80 5.49 2.14
N GLY A 188 -0.86 5.58 3.08
CA GLY A 188 0.33 4.75 3.12
C GLY A 188 0.01 3.26 3.27
N CYS A 189 -0.93 2.91 4.15
CA CYS A 189 -1.41 1.53 4.29
C CYS A 189 -2.06 1.02 2.99
N ALA A 190 -2.83 1.86 2.30
CA ALA A 190 -3.45 1.52 1.02
C ALA A 190 -2.40 1.15 -0.03
N VAL A 191 -1.37 2.00 -0.18
CA VAL A 191 -0.27 1.77 -1.12
C VAL A 191 0.56 0.54 -0.73
N LEU A 192 0.89 0.36 0.56
CA LEU A 192 1.64 -0.82 1.02
C LEU A 192 0.87 -2.11 0.83
N TRP A 193 -0.46 -2.11 0.98
CA TRP A 193 -1.28 -3.27 0.63
C TRP A 193 -1.12 -3.64 -0.84
N LEU A 194 -1.31 -2.69 -1.77
CA LEU A 194 -1.18 -2.98 -3.20
C LEU A 194 0.22 -3.46 -3.56
N LEU A 195 1.27 -2.83 -3.02
CA LEU A 195 2.66 -3.26 -3.23
C LEU A 195 2.92 -4.68 -2.66
N SER A 196 2.27 -5.03 -1.55
CA SER A 196 2.34 -6.35 -0.94
C SER A 196 1.61 -7.41 -1.79
N LEU A 197 0.42 -7.09 -2.27
CA LEU A 197 -0.36 -7.94 -3.18
C LEU A 197 0.40 -8.25 -4.46
N MET A 198 1.11 -7.27 -5.00
CA MET A 198 1.94 -7.41 -6.19
C MET A 198 3.29 -8.08 -5.92
N GLY A 199 3.67 -8.34 -4.67
CA GLY A 199 4.97 -8.91 -4.31
C GLY A 199 6.15 -7.97 -4.58
N CYS A 200 5.94 -6.65 -4.43
CA CYS A 200 6.97 -5.62 -4.58
C CYS A 200 7.71 -5.32 -3.27
N ILE A 201 7.20 -5.82 -2.12
CA ILE A 201 7.92 -5.73 -0.85
C ILE A 201 8.97 -6.83 -0.79
N LYS A 202 10.24 -6.45 -0.62
CA LYS A 202 11.36 -7.41 -0.47
C LYS A 202 11.40 -7.99 0.94
N GLU A 203 11.98 -9.19 1.08
CA GLU A 203 12.12 -9.88 2.37
C GLU A 203 12.79 -9.02 3.45
N GLY A 204 13.82 -8.25 3.10
CA GLY A 204 14.50 -7.33 4.02
C GLY A 204 13.63 -6.18 4.56
N GLN A 205 12.44 -5.95 3.99
CA GLN A 205 11.47 -4.94 4.42
C GLN A 205 10.31 -5.54 5.22
N PHE A 206 10.12 -6.86 5.21
CA PHE A 206 8.93 -7.51 5.78
C PHE A 206 8.69 -7.14 7.24
N GLU A 207 9.72 -7.22 8.08
CA GLU A 207 9.58 -6.91 9.50
C GLU A 207 9.12 -5.47 9.72
N GLN A 208 9.74 -4.50 9.04
CA GLN A 208 9.39 -3.09 9.16
C GLN A 208 7.96 -2.82 8.69
N VAL A 209 7.56 -3.38 7.55
CA VAL A 209 6.22 -3.18 6.99
C VAL A 209 5.16 -3.79 7.91
N VAL A 210 5.38 -5.00 8.42
CA VAL A 210 4.46 -5.65 9.37
C VAL A 210 4.27 -4.82 10.63
N VAL A 211 5.38 -4.35 11.23
CA VAL A 211 5.34 -3.48 12.42
C VAL A 211 4.56 -2.20 12.14
N LEU A 212 4.80 -1.55 11.00
CA LEU A 212 4.09 -0.32 10.63
C LEU A 212 2.59 -0.55 10.42
N LEU A 213 2.19 -1.63 9.74
CA LEU A 213 0.77 -1.94 9.53
C LEU A 213 0.06 -2.20 10.85
N LEU A 214 0.65 -3.01 11.74
CA LEU A 214 0.08 -3.28 13.07
C LEU A 214 0.02 -2.00 13.91
N ARG A 215 1.08 -1.19 13.89
CA ARG A 215 1.14 0.08 14.61
C ARG A 215 0.10 1.08 14.10
N SER A 216 -0.11 1.13 12.78
CA SER A 216 -1.12 2.00 12.16
C SER A 216 -2.52 1.66 12.68
N ILE A 217 -2.85 0.36 12.79
CA ILE A 217 -4.13 -0.07 13.35
C ILE A 217 -4.24 0.28 14.83
N GLN A 218 -3.17 0.12 15.61
CA GLN A 218 -3.17 0.47 17.04
C GLN A 218 -3.38 1.97 17.28
N LEU A 219 -2.79 2.83 16.44
CA LEU A 219 -2.90 4.28 16.57
C LEU A 219 -4.25 4.79 16.07
N CYS A 220 -4.81 4.16 15.04
CA CYS A 220 -6.02 4.63 14.35
C CYS A 220 -7.11 3.56 14.23
N PRO A 221 -7.53 2.88 15.33
CA PRO A 221 -8.44 1.74 15.24
C PRO A 221 -9.83 2.13 14.71
N GLY A 222 -10.24 3.40 14.85
CA GLY A 222 -11.52 3.92 14.36
C GLY A 222 -11.58 4.25 12.86
N ARG A 223 -10.50 4.05 12.10
CA ARG A 223 -10.42 4.34 10.66
C ARG A 223 -10.62 3.05 9.85
N VAL A 224 -11.86 2.76 9.47
CA VAL A 224 -12.22 1.49 8.79
C VAL A 224 -11.41 1.22 7.52
N LEU A 225 -11.17 2.24 6.68
CA LEU A 225 -10.39 2.09 5.45
C LEU A 225 -8.94 1.72 5.74
N LEU A 226 -8.30 2.41 6.69
CA LEU A 226 -6.96 2.08 7.17
C LEU A 226 -6.89 0.65 7.69
N VAL A 227 -7.85 0.24 8.54
CA VAL A 227 -7.91 -1.11 9.11
C VAL A 227 -8.02 -2.17 8.01
N ASN A 228 -8.92 -2.00 7.06
CA ASN A 228 -9.07 -2.91 5.92
C ASN A 228 -7.79 -3.01 5.11
N ASN A 229 -7.19 -1.87 4.74
CA ASN A 229 -5.95 -1.85 3.96
C ASN A 229 -4.80 -2.53 4.71
N ALA A 230 -4.64 -2.24 6.00
CA ALA A 230 -3.58 -2.85 6.81
C ALA A 230 -3.76 -4.36 6.98
N LEU A 231 -4.98 -4.84 7.24
CA LEU A 231 -5.28 -6.27 7.31
C LEU A 231 -5.01 -6.99 5.97
N ARG A 232 -5.41 -6.38 4.84
CA ARG A 232 -5.15 -6.94 3.51
C ARG A 232 -3.66 -6.94 3.17
N GLY A 233 -2.92 -5.91 3.56
CA GLY A 233 -1.46 -5.86 3.43
C GLY A 233 -0.78 -6.96 4.23
N LEU A 234 -1.14 -7.13 5.50
CA LEU A 234 -0.65 -8.21 6.36
C LEU A 234 -0.96 -9.59 5.77
N ALA A 235 -2.20 -9.82 5.31
CA ALA A 235 -2.59 -11.09 4.70
C ALA A 235 -1.79 -11.38 3.42
N SER A 236 -1.59 -10.36 2.58
CA SER A 236 -0.84 -10.48 1.32
C SER A 236 0.62 -10.85 1.57
N LEU A 237 1.25 -10.27 2.58
CA LEU A 237 2.62 -10.60 2.99
C LEU A 237 2.70 -11.97 3.67
N ALA A 238 1.76 -12.28 4.57
CA ALA A 238 1.71 -13.56 5.28
C ALA A 238 1.52 -14.73 4.31
N LYS A 239 0.76 -14.55 3.22
CA LYS A 239 0.59 -15.58 2.18
C LYS A 239 1.90 -16.07 1.58
N VAL A 240 2.94 -15.24 1.55
CA VAL A 240 4.22 -15.54 0.87
C VAL A 240 5.40 -15.70 1.83
N SER A 241 5.21 -15.53 3.14
CA SER A 241 6.30 -15.56 4.11
C SER A 241 5.88 -15.99 5.51
N GLU A 242 6.48 -17.10 5.98
CA GLU A 242 6.34 -17.57 7.37
C GLU A 242 6.89 -16.54 8.37
N LEU A 243 7.98 -15.84 8.02
CA LEU A 243 8.55 -14.78 8.86
C LEU A 243 7.53 -13.67 9.12
N VAL A 244 6.78 -13.27 8.10
CA VAL A 244 5.69 -12.30 8.25
C VAL A 244 4.60 -12.84 9.15
N ALA A 245 4.20 -14.10 8.96
CA ALA A 245 3.18 -14.72 9.81
C ALA A 245 3.60 -14.72 11.29
N PHE A 246 4.86 -15.09 11.57
CA PHE A 246 5.44 -15.03 12.90
C PHE A 246 5.42 -13.61 13.48
N ARG A 247 5.89 -12.61 12.73
CA ARG A 247 5.91 -11.20 13.18
C ARG A 247 4.52 -10.59 13.34
N THR A 248 3.53 -11.09 12.60
CA THR A 248 2.14 -10.64 12.76
C THR A 248 1.54 -11.11 14.07
N VAL A 249 1.94 -12.30 14.52
CA VAL A 249 1.39 -12.94 15.71
C VAL A 249 2.12 -12.50 16.98
N VAL A 250 3.45 -12.37 16.90
CA VAL A 250 4.33 -12.01 18.02
C VAL A 250 4.81 -10.57 17.89
N LEU A 251 4.31 -9.67 18.74
CA LEU A 251 4.76 -8.29 18.81
C LEU A 251 5.95 -8.13 19.77
N GLU A 252 6.60 -6.96 19.71
CA GLU A 252 7.60 -6.58 20.71
C GLU A 252 6.98 -6.47 22.11
N GLU A 253 7.82 -6.63 23.14
CA GLU A 253 7.45 -6.55 24.56
C GLU A 253 6.46 -7.62 25.07
N GLY A 254 6.25 -8.70 24.31
CA GLY A 254 5.40 -9.83 24.73
C GLY A 254 3.90 -9.56 24.56
N SER A 255 3.53 -8.48 23.88
CA SER A 255 2.16 -8.31 23.39
C SER A 255 1.93 -9.23 22.18
N SER A 256 0.68 -9.63 21.94
CA SER A 256 0.35 -10.57 20.86
C SER A 256 -0.53 -9.85 19.84
N GLY A 257 -0.13 -9.92 18.57
CA GLY A 257 -0.89 -9.31 17.47
C GLY A 257 -2.27 -9.94 17.29
N LEU A 258 -2.46 -11.16 17.80
CA LEU A 258 -3.77 -11.82 17.84
C LEU A 258 -4.76 -11.10 18.77
N HIS A 259 -4.29 -10.50 19.86
CA HIS A 259 -5.14 -9.68 20.73
C HIS A 259 -5.60 -8.42 20.00
N LEU A 260 -4.71 -7.79 19.22
CA LEU A 260 -5.09 -6.67 18.36
C LEU A 260 -6.15 -7.09 17.34
N VAL A 261 -6.01 -8.26 16.70
CA VAL A 261 -7.02 -8.81 15.78
C VAL A 261 -8.37 -9.02 16.48
N GLN A 262 -8.35 -9.53 17.72
CA GLN A 262 -9.57 -9.68 18.53
C GLN A 262 -10.21 -8.33 18.88
N ASP A 263 -9.41 -7.33 19.24
CA ASP A 263 -9.88 -5.98 19.54
C ASP A 263 -10.54 -5.32 18.32
N ILE A 264 -9.91 -5.46 17.14
CA ILE A 264 -10.49 -5.01 15.86
C ILE A 264 -11.82 -5.72 15.60
N TYR A 265 -11.88 -7.04 15.78
CA TYR A 265 -13.15 -7.77 15.65
C TYR A 265 -14.20 -7.21 16.59
N GLN A 266 -13.89 -6.95 17.87
CA GLN A 266 -14.89 -6.41 18.80
C GLN A 266 -15.40 -5.03 18.37
N LEU A 267 -14.52 -4.20 17.81
CA LEU A 267 -14.87 -2.87 17.30
C LEU A 267 -15.74 -2.94 16.04
N TYR A 268 -15.45 -3.85 15.12
CA TYR A 268 -16.08 -3.95 13.79
C TYR A 268 -16.88 -5.24 13.57
N LYS A 269 -17.37 -5.86 14.63
CA LYS A 269 -18.06 -7.17 14.57
C LYS A 269 -19.29 -7.22 13.66
N ASP A 270 -19.86 -6.06 13.34
CA ASP A 270 -21.03 -5.85 12.48
C ASP A 270 -20.66 -5.43 11.05
N ASP A 271 -19.38 -5.18 10.77
CA ASP A 271 -18.87 -4.81 9.46
C ASP A 271 -18.37 -6.07 8.72
N PRO A 272 -19.09 -6.55 7.69
CA PRO A 272 -18.70 -7.78 7.00
C PRO A 272 -17.35 -7.66 6.29
N GLU A 273 -16.98 -6.47 5.78
CA GLU A 273 -15.71 -6.30 5.05
C GLU A 273 -14.52 -6.42 6.00
N VAL A 274 -14.59 -5.78 7.16
CA VAL A 274 -13.53 -5.90 8.18
C VAL A 274 -13.41 -7.32 8.68
N VAL A 275 -14.54 -7.98 8.97
CA VAL A 275 -14.54 -9.36 9.47
C VAL A 275 -13.99 -10.32 8.42
N GLU A 276 -14.28 -10.11 7.13
CA GLU A 276 -13.71 -10.90 6.04
C GLU A 276 -12.19 -10.72 5.97
N ASN A 277 -11.69 -9.49 6.05
CA ASN A 277 -10.25 -9.22 6.05
C ASN A 277 -9.54 -9.83 7.27
N ILE A 278 -10.18 -9.85 8.44
CA ILE A 278 -9.68 -10.58 9.63
C ILE A 278 -9.58 -12.07 9.34
N CYS A 279 -10.65 -12.69 8.83
CA CYS A 279 -10.67 -14.12 8.51
C CYS A 279 -9.64 -14.47 7.43
N MET A 280 -9.50 -13.64 6.40
CA MET A 280 -8.48 -13.82 5.37
C MET A 280 -7.08 -13.82 5.98
N LEU A 281 -6.75 -12.85 6.84
CA LEU A 281 -5.46 -12.80 7.53
C LEU A 281 -5.24 -14.07 8.38
N LEU A 282 -6.21 -14.42 9.23
CA LEU A 282 -6.12 -15.61 10.09
C LEU A 282 -5.95 -16.90 9.28
N ALA A 283 -6.60 -17.03 8.12
CA ALA A 283 -6.42 -18.16 7.23
C ALA A 283 -4.99 -18.24 6.67
N GLN A 284 -4.40 -17.10 6.28
CA GLN A 284 -2.99 -17.07 5.85
C GLN A 284 -2.05 -17.48 6.99
N LEU A 285 -2.30 -17.00 8.22
CA LEU A 285 -1.51 -17.38 9.39
C LEU A 285 -1.64 -18.87 9.71
N ALA A 286 -2.85 -19.43 9.63
CA ALA A 286 -3.14 -20.83 9.90
C ALA A 286 -2.52 -21.81 8.87
N SER A 287 -2.05 -21.31 7.73
CA SER A 287 -1.35 -22.13 6.74
C SER A 287 0.03 -22.60 7.23
N TYR A 288 0.59 -21.95 8.25
CA TYR A 288 1.89 -22.27 8.84
C TYR A 288 1.74 -23.06 10.14
N LYS A 289 2.28 -24.29 10.16
CA LYS A 289 2.13 -25.21 11.30
C LYS A 289 2.75 -24.65 12.59
N GLU A 290 3.83 -23.91 12.43
CA GLU A 290 4.63 -23.27 13.46
C GLU A 290 3.86 -22.17 14.19
N ILE A 291 2.83 -21.60 13.54
CA ILE A 291 1.99 -20.51 14.06
C ILE A 291 0.76 -21.04 14.81
N LEU A 292 0.30 -22.25 14.49
CA LEU A 292 -0.92 -22.84 15.07
C LEU A 292 -0.92 -22.90 16.61
N PRO A 293 0.17 -23.22 17.33
CA PRO A 293 0.17 -23.21 18.79
C PRO A 293 -0.16 -21.84 19.38
N GLU A 294 0.36 -20.77 18.77
CA GLU A 294 0.12 -19.40 19.22
C GLU A 294 -1.29 -18.92 18.86
N MET A 295 -1.84 -19.36 17.72
CA MET A 295 -3.26 -19.13 17.40
C MET A 295 -4.21 -19.83 18.38
N MET A 296 -3.86 -21.05 18.81
CA MET A 296 -4.61 -21.79 19.82
C MET A 296 -4.55 -21.12 21.19
N SER A 297 -3.35 -20.73 21.64
CA SER A 297 -3.18 -20.04 22.94
C SER A 297 -3.85 -18.67 22.94
N GLY A 298 -3.84 -17.97 21.80
CA GLY A 298 -4.50 -16.68 21.59
C GLY A 298 -6.02 -16.74 21.47
N GLY A 299 -6.65 -17.92 21.56
CA GLY A 299 -8.12 -18.04 21.53
C GLY A 299 -8.75 -17.81 20.15
N ILE A 300 -7.99 -17.99 19.07
CA ILE A 300 -8.49 -17.78 17.71
C ILE A 300 -9.55 -18.82 17.32
N LYS A 301 -9.44 -20.05 17.83
CA LYS A 301 -10.45 -21.10 17.58
C LYS A 301 -11.86 -20.63 17.98
N ASP A 302 -11.99 -20.07 19.17
CA ASP A 302 -13.28 -19.62 19.70
C ASP A 302 -13.80 -18.40 18.92
N LEU A 303 -12.91 -17.44 18.60
CA LEU A 303 -13.25 -16.29 17.77
C LEU A 303 -13.82 -16.71 16.41
N VAL A 304 -13.15 -17.63 15.72
CA VAL A 304 -13.56 -18.07 14.38
C VAL A 304 -14.88 -18.85 14.43
N GLN A 305 -15.13 -19.64 15.48
CA GLN A 305 -16.43 -20.27 15.69
C GLN A 305 -17.56 -19.24 15.84
N VAL A 306 -17.32 -18.15 16.56
CA VAL A 306 -18.28 -17.05 16.71
C VAL A 306 -18.53 -16.36 15.35
N ILE A 307 -17.49 -16.05 14.60
CA ILE A 307 -17.60 -15.43 13.26
C ILE A 307 -18.40 -16.33 12.33
N ARG A 308 -18.04 -17.61 12.23
CA ARG A 308 -18.71 -18.61 11.39
C ARG A 308 -20.19 -18.74 11.72
N GLY A 309 -20.55 -18.73 13.00
CA GLY A 309 -21.94 -18.81 13.45
C GLY A 309 -22.75 -17.54 13.15
N ARG A 310 -22.09 -16.39 12.99
CA ARG A 310 -22.74 -15.09 12.73
C ARG A 310 -22.91 -14.80 11.24
N PHE A 311 -21.90 -15.11 10.43
CA PHE A 311 -21.86 -14.78 9.00
C PHE A 311 -22.22 -15.99 8.12
N THR A 312 -23.34 -16.65 8.41
CA THR A 312 -23.75 -17.91 7.75
C THR A 312 -24.11 -17.78 6.27
N SER A 313 -24.20 -16.55 5.74
CA SER A 313 -24.61 -16.27 4.36
C SER A 313 -23.47 -15.81 3.46
N SER A 314 -22.28 -15.52 4.01
CA SER A 314 -21.09 -15.17 3.23
C SER A 314 -20.27 -16.43 3.00
N LEU A 315 -20.10 -16.81 1.73
CA LEU A 315 -19.38 -18.01 1.34
C LEU A 315 -17.89 -17.86 1.60
N GLU A 316 -17.35 -16.68 1.34
CA GLU A 316 -15.95 -16.30 1.53
C GLU A 316 -15.58 -16.40 3.01
N LEU A 317 -16.37 -15.79 3.90
CA LEU A 317 -16.16 -15.87 5.34
C LEU A 317 -16.24 -17.30 5.88
N ILE A 318 -17.21 -18.09 5.40
CA ILE A 318 -17.32 -19.49 5.79
C ILE A 318 -16.11 -20.29 5.32
N SER A 319 -15.64 -20.07 4.10
CA SER A 319 -14.46 -20.75 3.55
C SER A 319 -13.23 -20.50 4.42
N TYR A 320 -12.93 -19.23 4.70
CA TYR A 320 -11.80 -18.88 5.57
C TYR A 320 -11.96 -19.45 6.98
N ALA A 321 -13.17 -19.35 7.56
CA ALA A 321 -13.42 -19.88 8.89
C ALA A 321 -13.23 -21.41 8.97
N ASP A 322 -13.72 -22.15 7.97
CA ASP A 322 -13.55 -23.60 7.89
C ASP A 322 -12.07 -23.99 7.70
N GLU A 323 -11.33 -23.27 6.85
CA GLU A 323 -9.88 -23.46 6.67
C GLU A 323 -9.12 -23.31 7.99
N ILE A 324 -9.38 -22.24 8.73
CA ILE A 324 -8.71 -21.98 10.02
C ILE A 324 -9.05 -23.08 11.04
N LEU A 325 -10.33 -23.43 11.17
CA LEU A 325 -10.76 -24.44 12.14
C LEU A 325 -10.17 -25.82 11.84
N GLN A 326 -10.13 -26.22 10.57
CA GLN A 326 -9.52 -27.49 10.16
C GLN A 326 -8.03 -27.53 10.49
N ALA A 327 -7.29 -26.45 10.23
CA ALA A 327 -5.86 -26.37 10.55
C ALA A 327 -5.60 -26.49 12.07
N LEU A 328 -6.38 -25.78 12.88
CA LEU A 328 -6.26 -25.81 14.35
C LEU A 328 -6.66 -27.17 14.95
N GLU A 329 -7.67 -27.83 14.39
CA GLU A 329 -8.08 -29.18 14.80
C GLU A 329 -7.01 -30.24 14.48
N ALA A 330 -6.43 -30.18 13.27
CA ALA A 330 -5.35 -31.08 12.87
C ALA A 330 -4.10 -30.94 13.76
N ALA A 331 -3.77 -29.73 14.21
CA ALA A 331 -2.66 -29.50 15.15
C ALA A 331 -2.92 -30.05 16.56
N THR A 332 -4.19 -30.19 16.97
CA THR A 332 -4.55 -30.73 18.29
C THR A 332 -4.48 -32.26 18.33
N HIS A 333 -4.56 -32.92 17.17
CA HIS A 333 -4.50 -34.37 17.02
C HIS A 333 -3.44 -34.76 15.96
N PRO A 334 -2.14 -34.67 16.27
CA PRO A 334 -1.11 -35.13 15.34
C PRO A 334 -1.29 -36.61 15.03
N SER A 335 -1.41 -36.96 13.74
CA SER A 335 -1.51 -38.33 13.26
C SER A 335 -0.34 -39.18 13.78
N PRO A 336 -0.54 -40.44 14.25
CA PRO A 336 0.47 -41.21 14.98
C PRO A 336 1.68 -41.73 14.16
N GLN A 337 2.05 -41.13 13.03
CA GLN A 337 2.90 -41.82 12.03
C GLN A 337 4.36 -41.36 11.89
N GLU A 338 4.87 -40.39 12.66
CA GLU A 338 6.26 -39.93 12.48
C GLU A 338 7.26 -40.26 13.60
N ASP A 339 6.86 -41.00 14.65
CA ASP A 339 7.75 -41.31 15.79
C ASP A 339 8.05 -42.81 15.98
N GLN A 340 8.36 -43.51 14.89
CA GLN A 340 8.97 -44.84 14.95
C GLN A 340 10.20 -44.95 14.05
N LEU A 341 11.29 -44.30 14.48
CA LEU A 341 12.65 -44.74 14.18
C LEU A 341 13.19 -45.43 15.43
N GLU A 342 13.09 -46.76 15.45
CA GLU A 342 13.76 -47.61 16.45
C GLU A 342 15.28 -47.35 16.45
N PRO A 343 15.93 -47.28 17.63
CA PRO A 343 17.38 -47.17 17.69
C PRO A 343 18.05 -48.49 17.29
N PRO A 344 19.20 -48.47 16.60
CA PRO A 344 19.84 -49.68 16.13
C PRO A 344 20.39 -50.53 17.29
N ALA A 345 20.05 -51.81 17.27
CA ALA A 345 20.49 -52.81 18.23
C ALA A 345 22.03 -52.92 18.27
N MET A 346 22.58 -52.84 19.49
CA MET A 346 23.96 -53.18 19.80
C MET A 346 24.28 -54.63 19.43
N LEU A 347 25.35 -54.83 18.67
CA LEU A 347 26.04 -56.11 18.54
C LEU A 347 27.50 -55.95 19.00
N GLU A 348 27.73 -56.25 20.27
CA GLU A 348 28.99 -56.81 20.78
C GLU A 348 29.10 -58.26 20.27
N ALA A 349 30.24 -58.90 19.99
CA ALA A 349 31.67 -58.61 20.06
C ALA A 349 32.41 -59.73 19.29
N SER A 350 33.66 -59.52 18.86
CA SER A 350 34.80 -60.42 19.23
C SER A 350 36.12 -60.10 18.52
N LYS A 351 37.11 -59.73 19.36
CA LYS A 351 38.50 -60.23 19.44
C LYS A 351 39.38 -60.28 18.18
N VAL A 352 40.44 -59.45 18.15
CA VAL A 352 41.86 -59.88 18.06
C VAL A 352 42.74 -58.85 18.81
N SER A 353 43.65 -59.33 19.67
CA SER A 353 44.64 -58.56 20.47
C SER A 353 46.06 -58.63 19.82
N PRO A 354 47.16 -58.19 20.47
CA PRO A 354 47.65 -56.81 20.68
C PRO A 354 49.13 -56.64 20.23
N LEU A 355 49.79 -55.53 20.64
CA LEU A 355 51.23 -55.13 20.54
C LEU A 355 51.51 -54.16 19.37
N GLN A 356 52.23 -53.04 19.49
CA GLN A 356 53.36 -52.73 20.39
C GLN A 356 53.61 -51.20 20.46
N ALA A 357 54.36 -50.81 21.50
CA ALA A 357 54.67 -49.49 22.05
C ALA A 357 55.43 -48.47 21.15
N ASP A 358 55.07 -47.18 21.31
CA ASP A 358 55.90 -45.95 21.51
C ASP A 358 57.03 -45.53 20.53
N PRO A 359 57.56 -44.28 20.57
CA PRO A 359 56.96 -42.98 20.96
C PRO A 359 57.48 -41.75 20.12
N LEU A 360 57.07 -40.54 20.55
CA LEU A 360 57.81 -39.25 20.54
C LEU A 360 57.62 -38.16 19.44
N LEU A 361 57.26 -36.97 19.97
CA LEU A 361 57.74 -35.59 19.70
C LEU A 361 57.03 -34.66 18.68
N ARG A 362 56.24 -33.74 19.26
CA ARG A 362 56.15 -32.26 19.13
C ARG A 362 57.12 -31.50 18.17
N PRO A 363 56.83 -30.23 17.82
CA PRO A 363 55.76 -29.33 18.31
C PRO A 363 54.57 -29.17 17.38
#